data_AF-A0A9D9DNX1-F1
#
_entry.id   AF-A0A9D9DNX1-F1
#
_cell.length_a   1.000
_cell.length_b   1.000
_cell.length_c   1.000
_cell.angle_alpha   90.00
_cell.angle_beta   90.00
_cell.angle_gamma   90.00
#
_symmetry.space_group_name_H-M   'P 1'
#
loop_
_entity.id
_entity.type
_entity.pdbx_description
1 polymer ?
#
loop_
_entity_poly.entity_id
_entity_poly.type
_entity_poly.pdbx_seq_one_letter_code
_entity_poly.pdbx_strand_id
1 'polypeptide(L)'
;MEYACSISHYFLYGKFKIRKSAELNDFIYKNVSALKSGKEVSGSLGFTSDSNLHSAFGKVDVLSAKLQGKYIEFILLDTYDFNPNEINPLVQMGYSAQKAGLLNPYFTIVKVKYKI
;
A
#
# COMPACT_ATOMS: atom_id res chain seq x y z
N MET A 1 18.88 9.92 -14.55
CA MET A 1 19.48 9.46 -13.28
C MET A 1 18.78 10.05 -12.05
N GLU A 2 17.96 11.11 -12.16
CA GLU A 2 17.18 11.69 -11.05
C GLU A 2 15.90 10.92 -10.67
N TYR A 3 15.32 10.14 -11.59
CA TYR A 3 14.07 9.40 -11.36
C TYR A 3 14.17 8.29 -10.30
N ALA A 4 15.34 7.66 -10.14
CA ALA A 4 15.53 6.65 -9.10
C ALA A 4 15.55 7.26 -7.68
N CYS A 5 15.93 8.54 -7.56
CA CYS A 5 16.07 9.23 -6.28
C CYS A 5 14.72 9.72 -5.72
N SER A 6 13.77 10.11 -6.60
CA SER A 6 12.41 10.47 -6.18
C SER A 6 11.64 9.23 -5.71
N ILE A 7 11.71 8.12 -6.46
CA ILE A 7 11.03 6.86 -6.10
C ILE A 7 11.56 6.33 -4.75
N SER A 8 12.87 6.47 -4.47
CA SER A 8 13.45 6.08 -3.18
C SER A 8 13.00 6.92 -1.98
N HIS A 9 12.68 8.20 -2.18
CA HIS A 9 12.08 9.05 -1.14
C HIS A 9 10.62 8.66 -0.85
N TYR A 10 9.86 8.25 -1.87
CA TYR A 10 8.50 7.72 -1.66
C TYR A 10 8.50 6.40 -0.85
N PHE A 11 9.49 5.51 -1.05
CA PHE A 11 9.53 4.20 -0.37
C PHE A 11 9.71 4.26 1.15
N LEU A 12 10.52 5.19 1.66
CA LEU A 12 10.71 5.35 3.10
C LEU A 12 9.52 6.05 3.76
N TYR A 13 8.90 7.01 3.06
CA TYR A 13 7.69 7.68 3.54
C TYR A 13 6.45 6.78 3.49
N GLY A 14 6.31 5.91 2.48
CA GLY A 14 5.16 4.99 2.32
C GLY A 14 4.98 4.05 3.51
N LYS A 15 6.06 3.45 4.02
CA LYS A 15 6.01 2.57 5.21
C LYS A 15 5.49 3.29 6.46
N PHE A 16 5.88 4.55 6.64
CA PHE A 16 5.45 5.36 7.78
C PHE A 16 3.99 5.84 7.64
N LYS A 17 3.55 6.13 6.41
CA LYS A 17 2.18 6.57 6.12
C LYS A 17 1.16 5.44 6.27
N ILE A 18 1.45 4.24 5.73
CA ILE A 18 0.55 3.08 5.83
C ILE A 18 0.29 2.70 7.29
N ARG A 19 1.35 2.68 8.13
CA ARG A 19 1.23 2.29 9.54
C ARG A 19 0.25 3.17 10.34
N LYS A 20 0.06 4.43 9.94
CA LYS A 20 -0.78 5.41 10.64
C LYS A 20 -2.06 5.74 9.88
N SER A 21 -2.37 5.02 8.80
CA SER A 21 -3.51 5.36 7.96
C SER A 21 -4.84 4.95 8.58
N ALA A 22 -5.89 5.68 8.24
CA ALA A 22 -7.25 5.34 8.66
C ALA A 22 -7.67 3.99 8.06
N GLU A 23 -7.26 3.71 6.82
CA GLU A 23 -7.56 2.48 6.10
C GLU A 23 -7.00 1.24 6.81
N LEU A 24 -5.77 1.31 7.34
CA LEU A 24 -5.18 0.20 8.09
C LEU A 24 -5.88 0.00 9.43
N ASN A 25 -6.28 1.10 10.11
CA ASN A 25 -7.07 1.02 11.34
C ASN A 25 -8.43 0.37 11.08
N ASP A 26 -9.14 0.78 10.03
CA ASP A 26 -10.43 0.23 9.64
C ASP A 26 -10.33 -1.27 9.32
N PHE A 27 -9.26 -1.68 8.65
CA PHE A 27 -8.99 -3.09 8.40
C PHE A 27 -8.82 -3.88 9.69
N ILE A 28 -8.08 -3.33 10.67
CA ILE A 28 -7.92 -3.96 11.99
C ILE A 28 -9.26 -4.06 12.70
N TYR A 29 -10.03 -2.96 12.75
CA TYR A 29 -11.34 -2.94 13.42
C TYR A 29 -12.31 -3.96 12.83
N LYS A 30 -12.38 -4.05 11.50
CA LYS A 30 -13.22 -5.03 10.80
C LYS A 30 -12.83 -6.48 11.12
N ASN A 31 -11.55 -6.73 11.40
CA ASN A 31 -11.01 -8.08 11.57
C ASN A 31 -10.60 -8.41 13.03
N VAL A 32 -10.92 -7.55 13.99
CA VAL A 32 -10.42 -7.65 15.37
C VAL A 32 -10.76 -8.98 16.03
N SER A 33 -11.97 -9.51 15.80
CA SER A 33 -12.41 -10.78 16.38
C SER A 33 -11.61 -11.97 15.84
N ALA A 34 -11.35 -12.00 14.53
CA ALA A 34 -10.53 -13.03 13.90
C ALA A 34 -9.07 -12.97 14.40
N LEU A 35 -8.50 -11.77 14.43
CA LEU A 35 -7.13 -11.54 14.91
C LEU A 35 -6.97 -11.95 16.39
N LYS A 36 -7.93 -11.60 17.25
CA LYS A 36 -7.92 -11.99 18.67
C LYS A 36 -8.09 -13.50 18.88
N SER A 37 -8.79 -14.19 17.97
CA SER A 37 -8.88 -15.67 17.98
C SER A 37 -7.61 -16.38 17.46
N GLY A 38 -6.56 -15.63 17.12
CA GLY A 38 -5.31 -16.16 16.58
C GLY A 38 -5.35 -16.49 15.09
N LYS A 39 -6.45 -16.15 14.39
CA LYS A 39 -6.54 -16.35 12.94
C LYS A 39 -5.69 -15.33 12.20
N GLU A 40 -5.11 -15.80 11.11
CA GLU A 40 -4.46 -14.97 10.12
C GLU A 40 -5.50 -14.42 9.14
N VAL A 41 -5.34 -13.15 8.76
CA VAL A 41 -6.30 -12.44 7.91
C VAL A 41 -5.57 -11.83 6.73
N SER A 42 -6.15 -11.95 5.54
CA SER A 42 -5.70 -11.29 4.31
C SER A 42 -6.80 -10.40 3.74
N GLY A 43 -6.44 -9.50 2.83
CA GLY A 43 -7.39 -8.63 2.14
C GLY A 43 -6.69 -7.52 1.37
N SER A 44 -7.41 -6.43 1.08
CA SER A 44 -6.86 -5.30 0.33
C SER A 44 -7.33 -3.97 0.94
N LEU A 45 -6.46 -2.96 0.85
CA LEU A 45 -6.69 -1.59 1.30
C LEU A 45 -6.58 -0.65 0.09
N GLY A 46 -7.56 0.23 -0.08
CA GLY A 46 -7.49 1.31 -1.05
C GLY A 46 -7.25 2.63 -0.33
N PHE A 47 -6.11 3.27 -0.59
CA PHE A 47 -5.74 4.59 -0.08
C PHE A 47 -6.34 5.66 -0.98
N THR A 48 -7.66 5.79 -0.95
CA THR A 48 -8.39 6.79 -1.74
C THR A 48 -8.45 8.15 -1.06
N SER A 49 -8.09 8.23 0.23
CA SER A 49 -8.24 9.44 1.05
C SER A 49 -6.97 10.30 1.17
N ASP A 50 -5.78 9.77 0.84
CA ASP A 50 -4.53 10.51 0.93
C ASP A 50 -4.24 11.26 -0.39
N SER A 51 -4.31 12.60 -0.34
CA SER A 51 -3.98 13.46 -1.47
C SER A 51 -2.55 13.26 -1.98
N ASN A 52 -1.64 12.73 -1.16
CA ASN A 52 -0.25 12.47 -1.57
C ASN A 52 -0.10 11.21 -2.43
N LEU A 53 -1.12 10.36 -2.53
CA LEU A 53 -1.09 9.12 -3.31
C LEU A 53 -1.88 9.24 -4.62
N HIS A 54 -2.35 10.43 -4.98
CA HIS A 54 -3.20 10.66 -6.16
C HIS A 54 -2.59 10.19 -7.50
N SER A 55 -1.26 10.15 -7.61
CA SER A 55 -0.55 9.69 -8.81
C SER A 55 -0.43 8.16 -8.90
N ALA A 56 -0.71 7.43 -7.81
CA ALA A 56 -0.66 5.97 -7.73
C ALA A 56 -2.07 5.39 -7.58
N PHE A 57 -2.28 4.16 -8.03
CA PHE A 57 -3.56 3.46 -7.90
C PHE A 57 -3.97 3.23 -6.43
N GLY A 58 -3.00 3.36 -5.51
CA GLY A 58 -3.22 3.43 -4.08
C GLY A 58 -3.75 2.13 -3.48
N LYS A 59 -3.49 0.97 -4.12
CA LYS A 59 -3.91 -0.33 -3.61
C LYS A 59 -2.75 -1.04 -2.92
N VAL A 60 -2.99 -1.41 -1.67
CA VAL A 60 -2.08 -2.24 -0.88
C VAL A 60 -2.80 -3.51 -0.51
N ASP A 61 -2.25 -4.65 -0.91
CA ASP A 61 -2.77 -5.95 -0.50
C ASP A 61 -2.16 -6.34 0.85
N VAL A 62 -3.03 -6.74 1.78
CA VAL A 62 -2.64 -7.38 3.03
C VAL A 62 -2.50 -8.87 2.73
N LEU A 63 -1.27 -9.32 2.51
CA LEU A 63 -0.97 -10.74 2.31
C LEU A 63 -1.20 -11.53 3.61
N SER A 64 -0.87 -10.91 4.74
CA SER A 64 -1.02 -11.50 6.07
C SER A 64 -1.15 -10.43 7.14
N ALA A 65 -2.05 -10.64 8.08
CA ALA A 65 -2.18 -9.90 9.32
C ALA A 65 -2.41 -10.90 10.47
N LYS A 66 -1.55 -10.85 11.49
CA LYS A 66 -1.62 -11.78 12.62
C LYS A 66 -1.26 -11.10 13.94
N LEU A 67 -2.05 -11.38 14.98
CA LEU A 67 -1.77 -10.94 16.34
C LEU A 67 -0.56 -11.70 16.91
N GLN A 68 0.45 -10.96 17.36
CA GLN A 68 1.69 -11.44 17.96
C GLN A 68 1.95 -10.65 19.26
N GLY A 69 1.48 -11.21 20.39
CA GLY A 69 1.55 -10.53 21.69
C GLY A 69 0.73 -9.23 21.70
N LYS A 70 1.39 -8.09 21.88
CA LYS A 70 0.75 -6.75 21.91
C LYS A 70 0.73 -6.05 20.54
N TYR A 71 1.18 -6.73 19.49
CA TYR A 71 1.31 -6.17 18.16
C TYR A 71 0.56 -7.01 17.13
N ILE A 72 0.11 -6.38 16.06
CA ILE A 72 -0.31 -7.08 14.85
C ILE A 72 0.86 -6.97 13.86
N GLU A 73 1.38 -8.12 13.43
CA GLU A 73 2.35 -8.19 12.35
C GLU A 73 1.61 -8.26 11.01
N PHE A 74 2.02 -7.41 10.09
CA PHE A 74 1.48 -7.34 8.74
C PHE A 74 2.57 -7.67 7.72
N ILE A 75 2.18 -8.39 6.67
CA ILE A 75 2.90 -8.50 5.41
C ILE A 75 2.02 -7.83 4.36
N LEU A 76 2.53 -6.73 3.80
CA LEU A 76 1.82 -5.91 2.83
C LEU A 76 2.53 -6.01 1.49
N LEU A 77 1.75 -6.14 0.42
CA LEU A 77 2.19 -5.96 -0.96
C LEU A 77 1.65 -4.62 -1.44
N ASP A 78 2.56 -3.66 -1.59
CA ASP A 78 2.26 -2.34 -2.11
C ASP A 78 2.69 -2.31 -3.58
N THR A 79 1.70 -2.25 -4.48
CA THR A 79 1.92 -2.23 -5.92
C THR A 79 1.78 -0.80 -6.42
N TYR A 80 2.84 -0.28 -7.01
CA TYR A 80 2.90 1.06 -7.58
C TYR A 80 2.48 1.00 -9.05
N ASP A 81 1.17 1.11 -9.24
CA ASP A 81 0.56 1.32 -10.56
C ASP A 81 0.24 2.81 -10.76
N PHE A 82 0.43 3.32 -11.97
CA PHE A 82 -0.01 4.68 -12.30
C PHE A 82 -1.53 4.81 -12.25
N ASN A 83 -2.04 5.88 -11.63
CA ASN A 83 -3.48 6.11 -11.54
C ASN A 83 -4.08 6.47 -12.93
N PRO A 84 -5.05 5.69 -13.46
CA PRO A 84 -5.66 5.97 -14.76
C PRO A 84 -6.56 7.21 -14.77
N ASN A 85 -6.99 7.67 -13.59
CA ASN A 85 -7.89 8.82 -13.44
C ASN A 85 -7.14 10.14 -13.20
N GLU A 86 -5.80 10.11 -13.20
CA GLU A 86 -4.99 11.30 -12.98
C GLU A 86 -4.98 12.20 -14.22
N ILE A 87 -5.01 13.52 -14.02
CA ILE A 87 -5.01 14.51 -15.10
C ILE A 87 -3.59 14.92 -15.52
N ASN A 88 -2.59 14.67 -14.67
CA ASN A 88 -1.20 14.92 -15.02
C ASN A 88 -0.77 14.08 -16.25
N PRO A 89 -0.34 14.72 -17.36
CA PRO A 89 0.03 14.02 -18.59
C PRO A 89 1.14 12.97 -18.40
N LEU A 90 2.08 13.20 -17.48
CA LEU A 90 3.17 12.26 -17.21
C LEU A 90 2.66 10.95 -16.58
N VAL A 91 1.65 11.05 -15.70
CA VAL A 91 1.01 9.88 -15.06
C VAL A 91 0.19 9.11 -16.09
N GLN A 92 -0.53 9.81 -16.98
CA GLN A 92 -1.28 9.19 -18.07
C GLN A 92 -0.37 8.46 -19.07
N MET A 93 0.80 9.04 -19.39
CA MET A 93 1.82 8.39 -20.20
C MET A 93 2.37 7.14 -19.51
N GLY A 94 2.70 7.22 -18.22
CA GLY A 94 3.14 6.09 -17.42
C GLY A 94 2.11 4.95 -17.41
N TYR A 95 0.84 5.28 -17.16
CA TYR A 95 -0.27 4.32 -17.22
C TYR A 95 -0.41 3.68 -18.61
N SER A 96 -0.30 4.47 -19.68
CA SER A 96 -0.41 3.97 -21.05
C SER A 96 0.71 2.98 -21.40
N ALA A 97 1.96 3.30 -21.01
CA ALA A 97 3.11 2.40 -21.19
C ALA A 97 2.95 1.10 -20.38
N GLN A 98 2.43 1.20 -19.15
CA GLN A 98 2.16 0.04 -18.30
C GLN A 98 1.06 -0.85 -18.90
N LYS A 99 -0.05 -0.26 -19.36
CA LYS A 99 -1.15 -0.98 -20.02
C LYS A 99 -0.69 -1.67 -21.32
N ALA A 100 0.27 -1.08 -22.02
CA ALA A 100 0.87 -1.65 -23.22
C ALA A 100 1.92 -2.75 -22.94
N GLY A 101 2.20 -3.06 -21.67
CA GLY A 101 3.23 -4.04 -21.28
C GLY A 101 4.67 -3.56 -21.51
N LEU A 102 4.87 -2.26 -21.77
CA LEU A 102 6.18 -1.65 -22.00
C LEU A 102 6.85 -1.23 -20.70
N LEU A 103 6.06 -1.07 -19.64
CA LEU A 103 6.52 -0.73 -18.30
C LEU A 103 5.95 -1.74 -17.31
N ASN A 104 6.80 -2.47 -16.62
CA ASN A 104 6.35 -3.42 -15.61
C ASN A 104 5.94 -2.67 -14.33
N PRO A 105 4.84 -3.08 -13.66
CA PRO A 105 4.52 -2.63 -12.32
C PRO A 105 5.69 -2.85 -11.38
N TYR A 106 5.95 -1.87 -10.51
CA TYR A 106 6.88 -2.04 -9.42
C TYR A 106 6.10 -2.37 -8.15
N PHE A 107 6.58 -3.34 -7.36
CA PHE A 107 5.95 -3.66 -6.08
C PHE A 107 6.99 -3.76 -4.96
N THR A 108 6.53 -3.54 -3.74
CA THR A 108 7.29 -3.82 -2.53
C THR A 108 6.53 -4.76 -1.63
N ILE A 109 7.26 -5.68 -1.00
CA ILE A 109 6.73 -6.47 0.12
C ILE A 109 7.28 -5.86 1.40
N VAL A 110 6.39 -5.36 2.25
CA VAL A 110 6.74 -4.64 3.47
C VAL A 110 6.20 -5.39 4.68
N LYS A 111 7.07 -5.60 5.68
CA LYS A 111 6.67 -6.05 7.01
C LYS A 111 6.40 -4.84 7.92
N VAL A 112 5.22 -4.79 8.53
CA VAL A 112 4.81 -3.71 9.43
C VAL A 112 4.42 -4.26 10.79
N LYS A 113 4.78 -3.55 11.86
CA LYS A 113 4.31 -3.83 13.23
C LYS A 113 3.35 -2.74 13.67
N TYR A 114 2.10 -3.12 13.89
CA TYR A 114 1.06 -2.25 14.41
C TYR A 114 0.86 -2.51 15.91
N LYS A 115 0.81 -1.46 16.73
CA LYS A 115 0.61 -1.58 18.18
C LYS A 115 -0.86 -1.30 18.47
N ILE A 116 -1.52 -2.23 19.16
CA ILE A 116 -2.90 -2.07 19.65
C ILE A 116 -2.91 -1.09 20.83
#